data_AF-A0A2S1LW71-F1
#
_entry.id   AF-A0A2S1LW71-F1
#
_cell.length_a   1.000
_cell.length_b   1.000
_cell.length_c   1.000
_cell.angle_alpha   90.00
_cell.angle_beta   90.00
_cell.angle_gamma   90.00
#
_symmetry.space_group_name_H-M   'P 1'
#
loop_
_entity.id
_entity.type
_entity.pdbx_description
1 polymer ?
#
loop_
_entity_poly.entity_id
_entity_poly.type
_entity_poly.pdbx_seq_one_letter_code
_entity_poly.pdbx_strand_id
1 'polypeptide(L)'
;MSSEKISELIKDIYSNFRKGDFRAALMKSEEAHSLDFDNVEILTALKSSVYWNGQVESLDRIGQDYEKAEFLVREWNNFARRYLKKMSFDFIQGRNAIKYFVFQLCLGIYKNIYKLQPENLDILIKIAKSYKGMGDYERAIGVFLQVLGDVKENSDVIAELADSYALIDEIKEAKVLFREAFFINPQRIDVEALESEMILKLIEAIRGDRNISDTLIKEWIPVYGALNGVFNIKRELRPIELGHLKQSVYSLRNELKEKSYRSINESILLPRLINKYFWLIDHYVRIKEDRVRIDEILSYIKEVDIGIYQQYVN
;
A
#
# COMPACT_ATOMS: atom_id res chain seq x y z
N MET A 1 14.30 2.51 39.82
CA MET A 1 13.03 2.25 40.53
C MET A 1 11.80 2.83 39.84
N SER A 2 11.53 4.15 39.81
CA SER A 2 10.32 4.69 39.14
C SER A 2 10.34 4.50 37.61
N SER A 3 11.46 4.76 36.96
CA SER A 3 11.63 4.59 35.50
C SER A 3 11.55 3.13 35.04
N GLU A 4 12.11 2.19 35.81
CA GLU A 4 12.01 0.75 35.51
C GLU A 4 10.57 0.26 35.61
N LYS A 5 9.85 0.67 36.67
CA LYS A 5 8.44 0.34 36.84
C LYS A 5 7.57 0.87 35.70
N ILE A 6 7.82 2.09 35.23
CA ILE A 6 7.12 2.68 34.07
C ILE A 6 7.39 1.87 32.80
N SER A 7 8.65 1.46 32.55
CA SER A 7 9.00 0.63 31.40
C SER A 7 8.31 -0.74 31.43
N GLU A 8 8.21 -1.37 32.61
CA GLU A 8 7.47 -2.63 32.78
C GLU A 8 5.97 -2.44 32.51
N LEU A 9 5.36 -1.37 33.03
CA LEU A 9 3.96 -1.05 32.77
C LEU A 9 3.68 -0.84 31.27
N ILE A 10 4.56 -0.12 30.56
CA ILE A 10 4.42 0.10 29.11
C ILE A 10 4.47 -1.24 28.34
N LYS A 11 5.42 -2.12 28.66
CA LYS A 11 5.50 -3.46 28.05
C LYS A 11 4.23 -4.27 28.29
N ASP A 12 3.70 -4.20 29.50
CA ASP A 12 2.48 -4.87 29.88
C ASP A 12 1.25 -4.33 29.15
N ILE A 13 1.16 -3.01 28.97
CA ILE A 13 0.10 -2.37 28.17
C ILE A 13 0.14 -2.88 26.73
N TYR A 14 1.31 -2.92 26.10
CA TYR A 14 1.46 -3.42 24.72
C TYR A 14 1.17 -4.92 24.60
N SER A 15 1.56 -5.72 25.59
CA SER A 15 1.17 -7.13 25.68
C SER A 15 -0.35 -7.30 25.74
N ASN A 16 -1.04 -6.46 26.53
CA ASN A 16 -2.49 -6.48 26.62
C ASN A 16 -3.17 -6.01 25.32
N PHE A 17 -2.64 -5.00 24.62
CA PHE A 17 -3.11 -4.63 23.28
C PHE A 17 -3.04 -5.81 22.31
N ARG A 18 -1.90 -6.53 22.31
CA ARG A 18 -1.72 -7.68 21.42
C ARG A 18 -2.72 -8.80 21.71
N LYS A 19 -3.14 -8.96 22.97
CA LYS A 19 -4.15 -9.95 23.38
C LYS A 19 -5.60 -9.48 23.14
N GLY A 20 -5.80 -8.19 22.88
CA GLY A 20 -7.13 -7.58 22.78
C GLY A 20 -7.78 -7.23 24.12
N ASP A 21 -7.03 -7.31 25.24
CA ASP A 21 -7.55 -6.96 26.57
C ASP A 21 -7.35 -5.45 26.84
N PHE A 22 -8.13 -4.64 26.13
CA PHE A 22 -8.05 -3.17 26.25
C PHE A 22 -8.54 -2.64 27.59
N ARG A 23 -9.36 -3.41 28.32
CA ARG A 23 -9.79 -3.05 29.67
C ARG A 23 -8.63 -3.17 30.66
N ALA A 24 -7.86 -4.26 30.60
CA ALA A 24 -6.64 -4.38 31.40
C ALA A 24 -5.55 -3.39 30.97
N ALA A 25 -5.43 -3.13 29.66
CA ALA A 25 -4.53 -2.10 29.15
C ALA A 25 -4.89 -0.69 29.66
N LEU A 26 -6.18 -0.37 29.74
CA LEU A 26 -6.68 0.90 30.27
C LEU A 26 -6.30 1.08 31.74
N MET A 27 -6.59 0.11 32.61
CA MET A 27 -6.24 0.17 34.04
C MET A 27 -4.73 0.36 34.25
N LYS A 28 -3.90 -0.37 33.49
CA LYS A 28 -2.43 -0.24 33.58
C LYS A 28 -1.94 1.10 33.03
N SER A 29 -2.59 1.64 32.00
CA SER A 29 -2.27 2.97 31.47
C SER A 29 -2.63 4.08 32.46
N GLU A 30 -3.73 3.94 33.21
CA GLU A 30 -4.09 4.86 34.30
C GLU A 30 -3.09 4.80 35.46
N GLU A 31 -2.66 3.59 35.86
CA GLU A 31 -1.58 3.42 36.84
C GLU A 31 -0.29 4.11 36.37
N ALA A 32 0.14 3.83 35.13
CA ALA A 32 1.34 4.42 34.56
C ALA A 32 1.24 5.96 34.47
N HIS A 33 0.08 6.48 34.08
CA HIS A 33 -0.15 7.93 33.98
C HIS A 33 -0.12 8.61 35.35
N SER A 34 -0.59 7.94 36.42
CA SER A 34 -0.51 8.45 37.79
C SER A 34 0.93 8.59 38.31
N LEU A 35 1.86 7.83 37.73
CA LEU A 35 3.28 7.86 38.09
C LEU A 35 4.07 8.91 37.30
N ASP A 36 3.66 9.18 36.05
CA ASP A 36 4.29 10.16 35.16
C ASP A 36 3.26 10.74 34.17
N PHE A 37 2.72 11.92 34.51
CA PHE A 37 1.63 12.55 33.77
C PHE A 37 2.08 13.20 32.46
N ASP A 38 3.34 13.61 32.37
CA ASP A 38 3.89 14.34 31.22
C ASP A 38 4.44 13.40 30.14
N ASN A 39 4.48 12.10 30.42
CA ASN A 39 4.96 11.12 29.47
C ASN A 39 4.01 10.94 28.28
N VAL A 40 4.46 11.40 27.11
CA VAL A 40 3.68 11.38 25.86
C VAL A 40 3.38 9.95 25.38
N GLU A 41 4.25 8.98 25.65
CA GLU A 41 4.03 7.58 25.31
C GLU A 41 2.88 6.99 26.14
N ILE A 42 2.90 7.20 27.45
CA ILE A 42 1.85 6.75 28.37
C ILE A 42 0.51 7.40 28.01
N LEU A 43 0.51 8.71 27.74
CA LEU A 43 -0.70 9.43 27.34
C LEU A 43 -1.26 8.88 26.02
N THR A 44 -0.39 8.57 25.06
CA THR A 44 -0.77 7.94 23.79
C THR A 44 -1.35 6.54 24.01
N ALA A 45 -0.73 5.73 24.87
CA ALA A 45 -1.18 4.39 25.21
C ALA A 45 -2.53 4.41 25.94
N LEU A 46 -2.73 5.33 26.89
CA LEU A 46 -3.99 5.54 27.59
C LEU A 46 -5.12 5.88 26.60
N LYS A 47 -4.89 6.89 25.75
CA LYS A 47 -5.83 7.31 24.70
C LYS A 47 -6.18 6.17 23.74
N SER A 48 -5.18 5.39 23.34
CA SER A 48 -5.35 4.22 22.47
C SER A 48 -6.15 3.11 23.17
N SER A 49 -5.93 2.89 24.46
CA SER A 49 -6.69 1.93 25.28
C SER A 49 -8.17 2.29 25.32
N VAL A 50 -8.49 3.56 25.59
CA VAL A 50 -9.88 4.06 25.60
C VAL A 50 -10.53 3.88 24.23
N TYR A 51 -9.84 4.27 23.14
CA TYR A 51 -10.36 4.14 21.78
C TYR A 51 -10.76 2.70 21.47
N TRP A 52 -9.82 1.77 21.66
CA TRP A 52 -10.01 0.37 21.26
C TRP A 52 -10.90 -0.42 22.21
N ASN A 53 -10.94 -0.07 23.50
CA ASN A 53 -11.92 -0.65 24.43
C ASN A 53 -13.36 -0.38 23.93
N GLY A 54 -13.65 0.86 23.53
CA GLY A 54 -14.96 1.21 22.97
C GLY A 54 -15.27 0.50 21.64
N GLN A 55 -14.26 0.29 20.78
CA GLN A 55 -14.46 -0.46 19.52
C GLN A 55 -14.75 -1.94 19.78
N VAL A 56 -14.03 -2.55 20.71
CA VAL A 56 -14.23 -3.97 21.07
C VAL A 56 -15.60 -4.19 21.70
N GLU A 57 -16.04 -3.32 22.63
CA GLU A 57 -17.40 -3.38 23.20
C GLU A 57 -18.50 -3.19 22.14
N SER A 58 -18.20 -2.45 21.05
CA SER A 58 -19.15 -2.25 19.95
C SER A 58 -19.35 -3.50 19.10
N LEU A 59 -18.41 -4.46 19.12
CA LEU A 59 -18.50 -5.70 18.34
C LEU A 59 -19.69 -6.58 18.78
N ASP A 60 -20.05 -6.54 20.06
CA ASP A 60 -21.16 -7.32 20.61
C ASP A 60 -22.52 -6.93 20.00
N ARG A 61 -22.61 -5.72 19.44
CA ARG A 61 -23.83 -5.20 18.80
C ARG A 61 -23.94 -5.61 17.33
N ILE A 62 -22.85 -6.07 16.72
CA ILE A 62 -22.81 -6.46 15.31
C ILE A 62 -23.15 -7.95 15.22
N GLY A 63 -24.25 -8.27 14.54
CA GLY A 63 -24.73 -9.65 14.44
C GLY A 63 -23.89 -10.52 13.51
N GLN A 64 -23.52 -9.99 12.33
CA GLN A 64 -22.83 -10.76 11.31
C GLN A 64 -21.31 -10.72 11.48
N ASP A 65 -20.66 -11.89 11.41
CA ASP A 65 -19.21 -11.98 11.61
C ASP A 65 -18.43 -11.22 10.53
N TYR A 66 -18.87 -11.27 9.26
CA TYR A 66 -18.24 -10.51 8.19
C TYR A 66 -18.24 -8.99 8.48
N GLU A 67 -19.38 -8.46 8.93
CA GLU A 67 -19.51 -7.04 9.28
C GLU A 67 -18.58 -6.65 10.45
N LYS A 68 -18.35 -7.55 11.42
CA LYS A 68 -17.37 -7.31 12.50
C LYS A 68 -15.96 -7.14 11.94
N ALA A 69 -15.56 -8.01 11.00
CA ALA A 69 -14.22 -7.94 10.41
C ALA A 69 -14.04 -6.66 9.57
N GLU A 70 -15.03 -6.28 8.77
CA GLU A 70 -14.97 -5.03 7.99
C GLU A 70 -14.97 -3.79 8.90
N PHE A 71 -15.75 -3.82 9.99
CA PHE A 71 -15.74 -2.78 11.01
C PHE A 71 -14.33 -2.61 11.60
N LEU A 72 -13.71 -3.70 12.03
CA LEU A 72 -12.36 -3.69 12.62
C LEU A 72 -11.30 -3.14 11.66
N VAL A 73 -11.32 -3.55 10.39
CA VAL A 73 -10.38 -3.04 9.37
C VAL A 73 -10.58 -1.54 9.16
N ARG A 74 -11.84 -1.07 9.10
CA ARG A 74 -12.15 0.36 8.98
C ARG A 74 -11.65 1.15 10.17
N GLU A 75 -11.90 0.67 11.39
CA GLU A 75 -11.46 1.36 12.61
C GLU A 75 -9.94 1.35 12.74
N TRP A 76 -9.27 0.28 12.32
CA TRP A 76 -7.82 0.28 12.20
C TRP A 76 -7.30 1.35 11.25
N ASN A 77 -7.88 1.47 10.05
CA ASN A 77 -7.47 2.49 9.08
C ASN A 77 -7.70 3.91 9.63
N ASN A 78 -8.85 4.15 10.28
CA ASN A 78 -9.12 5.43 10.95
C ASN A 78 -8.09 5.72 12.05
N PHE A 79 -7.80 4.73 12.89
CA PHE A 79 -6.84 4.84 13.98
C PHE A 79 -5.42 5.14 13.45
N ALA A 80 -4.91 4.32 12.54
CA ALA A 80 -3.57 4.44 12.01
C ALA A 80 -3.35 5.73 11.20
N ARG A 81 -4.33 6.12 10.37
CA ARG A 81 -4.16 7.24 9.41
C ARG A 81 -4.54 8.60 9.98
N ARG A 82 -5.57 8.67 10.83
CA ARG A 82 -6.13 9.94 11.33
C ARG A 82 -5.83 10.16 12.79
N TYR A 83 -6.00 9.13 13.62
CA TYR A 83 -5.88 9.28 15.07
C TYR A 83 -4.43 9.41 15.50
N LEU A 84 -3.55 8.48 15.09
CA LEU A 84 -2.12 8.51 15.44
C LEU A 84 -1.38 9.70 14.82
N LYS A 85 -1.75 10.13 13.60
CA LYS A 85 -1.11 11.29 12.94
C LYS A 85 -1.31 12.62 13.70
N LYS A 86 -2.35 12.71 14.54
CA LYS A 86 -2.59 13.88 15.41
C LYS A 86 -1.73 13.85 16.68
N MET A 87 -1.07 12.73 16.97
CA MET A 87 -0.24 12.57 18.16
C MET A 87 1.20 12.99 17.86
N SER A 88 1.85 13.60 18.84
CA SER A 88 3.24 14.07 18.74
C SER A 88 4.27 13.00 19.12
N PHE A 89 3.90 11.71 19.04
CA PHE A 89 4.75 10.59 19.46
C PHE A 89 4.69 9.44 18.45
N ASP A 90 5.84 8.87 18.15
CA ASP A 90 5.97 7.75 17.23
C ASP A 90 5.63 6.42 17.93
N PHE A 91 4.34 6.10 17.92
CA PHE A 91 3.75 5.00 18.68
C PHE A 91 3.93 3.62 18.02
N ILE A 92 5.12 3.31 17.51
CA ILE A 92 5.37 2.12 16.66
C ILE A 92 4.97 0.82 17.37
N GLN A 93 5.48 0.59 18.59
CA GLN A 93 5.26 -0.67 19.30
C GLN A 93 3.79 -0.90 19.65
N GLY A 94 3.13 0.11 20.24
CA GLY A 94 1.71 0.05 20.55
C GLY A 94 0.85 -0.07 19.29
N ARG A 95 1.16 0.68 18.23
CA ARG A 95 0.51 0.57 16.92
C ARG A 95 0.60 -0.86 16.37
N ASN A 96 1.78 -1.48 16.41
CA ASN A 96 1.98 -2.84 15.90
C ASN A 96 1.26 -3.89 16.75
N ALA A 97 1.23 -3.72 18.08
CA ALA A 97 0.48 -4.62 18.97
C ALA A 97 -1.04 -4.59 18.67
N ILE A 98 -1.59 -3.39 18.48
CA ILE A 98 -3.00 -3.19 18.09
C ILE A 98 -3.25 -3.76 16.69
N LYS A 99 -2.37 -3.47 15.72
CA LYS A 99 -2.44 -4.01 14.36
C LYS A 99 -2.56 -5.53 14.39
N TYR A 100 -1.66 -6.18 15.14
CA TYR A 100 -1.63 -7.62 15.30
C TYR A 100 -2.97 -8.15 15.83
N PHE A 101 -3.49 -7.56 16.91
CA PHE A 101 -4.80 -7.95 17.46
C PHE A 101 -5.93 -7.86 16.43
N VAL A 102 -6.04 -6.71 15.74
CA VAL A 102 -7.09 -6.47 14.74
C VAL A 102 -7.06 -7.54 13.66
N PHE A 103 -5.89 -7.71 13.03
CA PHE A 103 -5.78 -8.64 11.90
C PHE A 103 -5.82 -10.10 12.33
N GLN A 104 -5.43 -10.43 13.57
CA GLN A 104 -5.62 -11.78 14.12
C GLN A 104 -7.12 -12.11 14.26
N LEU A 105 -7.92 -11.17 14.78
CA LEU A 105 -9.36 -11.36 14.91
C LEU A 105 -10.05 -11.45 13.54
N CYS A 106 -9.70 -10.55 12.62
CA CYS A 106 -10.15 -10.60 11.23
C CYS A 106 -9.79 -11.93 10.54
N LEU A 107 -8.56 -12.42 10.72
CA LEU A 107 -8.11 -13.69 10.16
C LEU A 107 -8.97 -14.86 10.64
N GLY A 108 -9.29 -14.90 11.93
CA GLY A 108 -10.16 -15.94 12.51
C GLY A 108 -11.55 -15.94 11.87
N ILE A 109 -12.15 -14.75 11.73
CA ILE A 109 -13.45 -14.56 11.08
C ILE A 109 -13.40 -14.99 9.62
N TYR A 110 -12.45 -14.46 8.83
CA TYR A 110 -12.36 -14.76 7.41
C TYR A 110 -12.07 -16.24 7.15
N LYS A 111 -11.27 -16.92 7.98
CA LYS A 111 -11.07 -18.36 7.88
C LYS A 111 -12.36 -19.15 8.11
N ASN A 112 -13.21 -18.72 9.04
CA ASN A 112 -14.50 -19.37 9.27
C ASN A 112 -15.45 -19.17 8.08
N ILE A 113 -15.48 -17.97 7.51
CA ILE A 113 -16.26 -17.66 6.30
C ILE A 113 -15.75 -18.48 5.11
N TYR A 114 -14.43 -18.55 4.92
CA TYR A 114 -13.80 -19.30 3.84
C TYR A 114 -14.11 -20.80 3.89
N LYS A 115 -14.24 -21.40 5.09
CA LYS A 115 -14.67 -22.80 5.22
C LYS A 115 -16.07 -23.04 4.66
N LEU A 116 -16.95 -22.03 4.71
CA LEU A 116 -18.31 -22.10 4.20
C LEU A 116 -18.39 -21.75 2.70
N GLN A 117 -17.43 -20.96 2.19
CA GLN A 117 -17.37 -20.46 0.81
C GLN A 117 -15.92 -20.53 0.27
N PRO A 118 -15.38 -21.74 0.04
CA PRO A 118 -13.96 -21.92 -0.34
C PRO A 118 -13.62 -21.36 -1.74
N GLU A 119 -14.62 -21.16 -2.59
CA GLU A 119 -14.50 -20.56 -3.92
C GLU A 119 -14.41 -19.03 -3.90
N ASN A 120 -14.68 -18.39 -2.76
CA ASN A 120 -14.71 -16.94 -2.66
C ASN A 120 -13.28 -16.37 -2.51
N LEU A 121 -12.68 -16.00 -3.65
CA LEU A 121 -11.33 -15.45 -3.72
C LEU A 121 -11.18 -14.11 -2.99
N ASP A 122 -12.24 -13.31 -2.86
CA ASP A 122 -12.18 -12.04 -2.12
C ASP A 122 -11.91 -12.29 -0.63
N ILE A 123 -12.47 -13.37 -0.07
CA ILE A 123 -12.18 -13.79 1.31
C ILE A 123 -10.74 -14.27 1.42
N LEU A 124 -10.23 -14.99 0.41
CA LEU A 124 -8.84 -15.46 0.39
C LEU A 124 -7.85 -14.27 0.35
N ILE A 125 -8.15 -13.22 -0.43
CA ILE A 125 -7.39 -11.97 -0.43
C ILE A 125 -7.40 -11.33 0.96
N LYS A 126 -8.57 -11.26 1.62
CA LYS A 126 -8.68 -10.72 2.98
C LYS A 126 -7.90 -11.54 4.02
N ILE A 127 -7.83 -12.87 3.86
CA ILE A 127 -6.98 -13.75 4.66
C ILE A 127 -5.49 -13.40 4.46
N ALA A 128 -5.05 -13.25 3.21
CA ALA A 128 -3.66 -12.89 2.90
C ALA A 128 -3.28 -11.50 3.48
N LYS A 129 -4.14 -10.49 3.27
CA LYS A 129 -3.96 -9.15 3.87
C LYS A 129 -3.93 -9.21 5.40
N SER A 130 -4.69 -10.12 6.02
CA SER A 130 -4.66 -10.33 7.48
C SER A 130 -3.36 -10.95 7.95
N TYR A 131 -2.82 -11.95 7.25
CA TYR A 131 -1.47 -12.47 7.55
C TYR A 131 -0.40 -11.39 7.44
N LYS A 132 -0.41 -10.61 6.36
CA LYS A 132 0.48 -9.44 6.18
C LYS A 132 0.32 -8.44 7.32
N GLY A 133 -0.92 -8.13 7.71
CA GLY A 133 -1.23 -7.21 8.80
C GLY A 133 -0.67 -7.68 10.16
N MET A 134 -0.57 -8.99 10.38
CA MET A 134 0.04 -9.60 11.56
C MET A 134 1.58 -9.68 11.49
N GLY A 135 2.19 -9.38 10.35
CA GLY A 135 3.62 -9.56 10.11
C GLY A 135 4.04 -10.97 9.70
N ASP A 136 3.07 -11.85 9.37
CA ASP A 136 3.31 -13.20 8.85
C ASP A 136 3.39 -13.16 7.31
N TYR A 137 4.47 -12.56 6.81
CA TYR A 137 4.62 -12.20 5.39
C TYR A 137 4.75 -13.42 4.49
N GLU A 138 5.43 -14.48 4.95
CA GLU A 138 5.62 -15.71 4.19
C GLU A 138 4.28 -16.41 3.91
N ARG A 139 3.38 -16.47 4.91
CA ARG A 139 2.03 -17.00 4.67
C ARG A 139 1.20 -16.08 3.80
N ALA A 140 1.33 -14.76 3.96
CA ALA A 140 0.66 -13.81 3.08
C ALA A 140 1.05 -14.04 1.62
N ILE A 141 2.34 -14.17 1.34
CA ILE A 141 2.89 -14.48 0.01
C ILE A 141 2.29 -15.77 -0.54
N GLY A 142 2.29 -16.86 0.24
CA GLY A 142 1.74 -18.14 -0.19
C GLY A 142 0.27 -18.05 -0.60
N VAL A 143 -0.54 -17.33 0.18
CA VAL A 143 -1.97 -17.15 -0.12
C VAL A 143 -2.18 -16.20 -1.31
N PHE A 144 -1.41 -15.11 -1.44
CA PHE A 144 -1.50 -14.23 -2.60
C PHE A 144 -1.12 -14.96 -3.91
N LEU A 145 -0.09 -15.81 -3.89
CA LEU A 145 0.29 -16.63 -5.03
C LEU A 145 -0.82 -17.62 -5.41
N GLN A 146 -1.52 -18.19 -4.43
CA GLN A 146 -2.69 -19.02 -4.67
C GLN A 146 -3.79 -18.23 -5.41
N VAL A 147 -4.13 -17.03 -4.92
CA VAL A 147 -5.14 -16.15 -5.56
C VAL A 147 -4.77 -15.82 -7.01
N LEU A 148 -3.50 -15.51 -7.28
CA LEU A 148 -3.02 -15.17 -8.63
C LEU A 148 -2.97 -16.38 -9.57
N GLY A 149 -3.01 -17.61 -9.04
CA GLY A 149 -3.20 -18.82 -9.83
C GLY A 149 -4.57 -18.84 -10.54
N ASP A 150 -5.61 -18.36 -9.85
CA ASP A 150 -7.00 -18.35 -10.32
C ASP A 150 -7.38 -17.05 -11.04
N VAL A 151 -7.03 -15.90 -10.46
CA VAL A 151 -7.31 -14.56 -11.03
C VAL A 151 -6.00 -13.93 -11.48
N LYS A 152 -5.67 -14.20 -12.74
CA LYS A 152 -4.52 -13.57 -13.40
C LYS A 152 -4.79 -12.07 -13.54
N GLU A 153 -3.79 -11.26 -13.26
CA GLU A 153 -3.78 -9.80 -13.50
C GLU A 153 -4.65 -8.95 -12.55
N ASN A 154 -4.78 -9.34 -11.28
CA ASN A 154 -5.32 -8.44 -10.24
C ASN A 154 -4.22 -7.52 -9.69
N SER A 155 -4.21 -6.24 -10.11
CA SER A 155 -3.16 -5.28 -9.73
C SER A 155 -3.06 -5.03 -8.22
N ASP A 156 -4.18 -5.03 -7.48
CA ASP A 156 -4.15 -4.84 -6.02
C ASP A 156 -3.43 -6.02 -5.35
N VAL A 157 -3.77 -7.25 -5.75
CA VAL A 157 -3.13 -8.47 -5.22
C VAL A 157 -1.66 -8.54 -5.58
N ILE A 158 -1.28 -8.17 -6.81
CA ILE A 158 0.13 -8.14 -7.24
C ILE A 158 0.90 -7.09 -6.42
N ALA A 159 0.31 -5.92 -6.15
CA ALA A 159 0.95 -4.89 -5.32
C ALA A 159 1.11 -5.35 -3.87
N GLU A 160 0.12 -6.01 -3.28
CA GLU A 160 0.20 -6.56 -1.92
C GLU A 160 1.23 -7.70 -1.81
N LEU A 161 1.33 -8.53 -2.85
CA LEU A 161 2.38 -9.55 -2.96
C LEU A 161 3.77 -8.91 -3.06
N ALA A 162 3.93 -7.88 -3.91
CA ALA A 162 5.16 -7.12 -4.04
C ALA A 162 5.60 -6.49 -2.71
N ASP A 163 4.64 -5.92 -1.99
CA ASP A 163 4.86 -5.32 -0.68
C ASP A 163 5.30 -6.36 0.34
N SER A 164 4.67 -7.53 0.33
CA SER A 164 5.04 -8.64 1.20
C SER A 164 6.47 -9.14 0.91
N TYR A 165 6.89 -9.23 -0.36
CA TYR A 165 8.27 -9.54 -0.72
C TYR A 165 9.25 -8.45 -0.24
N ALA A 166 8.88 -7.18 -0.35
CA ALA A 166 9.72 -6.09 0.14
C ALA A 166 9.93 -6.15 1.66
N LEU A 167 8.91 -6.59 2.41
CA LEU A 167 8.95 -6.70 3.88
C LEU A 167 9.78 -7.89 4.38
N ILE A 168 10.13 -8.84 3.50
CA ILE A 168 11.09 -9.93 3.77
C ILE A 168 12.44 -9.71 3.06
N ASP A 169 12.73 -8.47 2.66
CA ASP A 169 13.97 -8.06 1.98
C ASP A 169 14.22 -8.69 0.59
N GLU A 170 13.21 -9.30 -0.03
CA GLU A 170 13.27 -9.79 -1.42
C GLU A 170 12.98 -8.64 -2.41
N ILE A 171 13.90 -7.68 -2.44
CA ILE A 171 13.73 -6.39 -3.12
C ILE A 171 13.61 -6.54 -4.65
N LYS A 172 14.25 -7.54 -5.26
CA LYS A 172 14.24 -7.68 -6.72
C LYS A 172 12.85 -8.09 -7.22
N GLU A 173 12.28 -9.09 -6.57
CA GLU A 173 10.95 -9.65 -6.80
C GLU A 173 9.90 -8.56 -6.55
N ALA A 174 10.02 -7.85 -5.42
CA ALA A 174 9.15 -6.72 -5.10
C ALA A 174 9.13 -5.65 -6.20
N LYS A 175 10.29 -5.22 -6.69
CA LYS A 175 10.37 -4.20 -7.76
C LYS A 175 9.71 -4.63 -9.06
N VAL A 176 9.90 -5.89 -9.47
CA VAL A 176 9.27 -6.43 -10.69
C VAL A 176 7.75 -6.43 -10.54
N LEU A 177 7.25 -6.93 -9.40
CA LEU A 177 5.82 -7.07 -9.15
C LEU A 177 5.15 -5.71 -8.97
N PHE A 178 5.77 -4.74 -8.27
CA PHE A 178 5.23 -3.38 -8.19
C PHE A 178 5.13 -2.74 -9.56
N ARG A 179 6.21 -2.80 -10.37
CA ARG A 179 6.22 -2.26 -11.72
C ARG A 179 5.11 -2.86 -12.58
N GLU A 180 4.83 -4.15 -12.42
CA GLU A 180 3.73 -4.84 -13.10
C GLU A 180 2.34 -4.42 -12.57
N ALA A 181 2.14 -4.37 -11.26
CA ALA A 181 0.87 -3.96 -10.65
C ALA A 181 0.44 -2.56 -11.13
N PHE A 182 1.36 -1.58 -11.07
CA PHE A 182 1.13 -0.22 -11.53
C PHE A 182 1.06 -0.10 -13.07
N PHE A 183 1.56 -1.07 -13.83
CA PHE A 183 1.34 -1.11 -15.27
C PHE A 183 -0.07 -1.58 -15.63
N ILE A 184 -0.61 -2.57 -14.91
CA ILE A 184 -1.94 -3.14 -15.14
C ILE A 184 -3.02 -2.09 -14.81
N ASN A 185 -3.09 -1.64 -13.55
CA ASN A 185 -4.06 -0.63 -13.14
C ASN A 185 -3.70 0.02 -11.79
N PRO A 186 -3.12 1.23 -11.81
CA PRO A 186 -2.80 1.98 -10.60
C PRO A 186 -4.01 2.29 -9.70
N GLN A 187 -5.18 2.57 -10.27
CA GLN A 187 -6.34 3.02 -9.48
C GLN A 187 -6.89 1.94 -8.56
N ARG A 188 -6.76 0.67 -8.96
CA ARG A 188 -7.19 -0.48 -8.20
C ARG A 188 -6.35 -0.75 -6.95
N ILE A 189 -5.11 -0.27 -6.91
CA ILE A 189 -4.17 -0.53 -5.82
C ILE A 189 -4.53 0.35 -4.61
N ASP A 190 -4.70 -0.25 -3.44
CA ASP A 190 -4.73 0.50 -2.18
C ASP A 190 -3.32 0.88 -1.73
N VAL A 191 -2.80 1.96 -2.29
CA VAL A 191 -1.45 2.48 -1.98
C VAL A 191 -1.28 2.88 -0.51
N GLU A 192 -2.38 3.10 0.22
CA GLU A 192 -2.33 3.46 1.63
C GLU A 192 -2.22 2.23 2.55
N ALA A 193 -2.34 1.01 2.01
CA ALA A 193 -2.11 -0.25 2.71
C ALA A 193 -0.70 -0.81 2.46
N LEU A 194 0.07 -0.19 1.56
CA LEU A 194 1.45 -0.56 1.26
C LEU A 194 2.39 -0.03 2.36
N GLU A 195 3.33 -0.87 2.78
CA GLU A 195 4.27 -0.59 3.87
C GLU A 195 5.72 -0.51 3.37
N SER A 196 5.97 -0.89 2.12
CA SER A 196 7.30 -0.84 1.51
C SER A 196 7.84 0.58 1.44
N GLU A 197 9.02 0.78 2.05
CA GLU A 197 9.71 2.07 2.10
C GLU A 197 9.96 2.65 0.70
N MET A 198 10.21 1.80 -0.31
CA MET A 198 10.44 2.26 -1.69
C MET A 198 9.21 2.95 -2.29
N ILE A 199 8.01 2.45 -2.01
CA ILE A 199 6.76 3.04 -2.51
C ILE A 199 6.37 4.26 -1.67
N LEU A 200 6.56 4.19 -0.35
CA LEU A 200 6.28 5.32 0.54
C LEU A 200 7.12 6.54 0.16
N LYS A 201 8.42 6.37 -0.08
CA LYS A 201 9.31 7.45 -0.56
C LYS A 201 8.89 8.02 -1.91
N LEU A 202 8.40 7.18 -2.83
CA LEU A 202 7.86 7.67 -4.10
C LEU A 202 6.60 8.52 -3.88
N ILE A 203 5.69 8.07 -3.02
CA ILE A 203 4.47 8.82 -2.69
C ILE A 203 4.81 10.17 -2.04
N GLU A 204 5.80 10.20 -1.13
CA GLU A 204 6.29 11.43 -0.52
C GLU A 204 6.90 12.38 -1.56
N ALA A 205 7.74 11.87 -2.48
CA ALA A 205 8.31 12.66 -3.56
C ALA A 205 7.23 13.26 -4.47
N ILE A 206 6.21 12.48 -4.83
CA ILE A 206 5.07 12.93 -5.65
C ILE A 206 4.26 14.00 -4.92
N ARG A 207 3.97 13.82 -3.62
CA ARG A 207 3.27 14.81 -2.80
C ARG A 207 4.05 16.12 -2.63
N GLY A 208 5.38 16.07 -2.75
CA GLY A 208 6.24 17.25 -2.77
C GLY A 208 6.09 18.09 -4.04
N ASP A 209 5.65 17.49 -5.15
CA ASP A 209 5.39 18.19 -6.40
C ASP A 209 4.04 18.91 -6.37
N ARG A 210 4.08 20.24 -6.28
CA ARG A 210 2.87 21.10 -6.18
C ARG A 210 1.97 21.02 -7.40
N ASN A 211 2.45 20.48 -8.52
CA ASN A 211 1.67 20.37 -9.74
C ASN A 211 0.82 19.10 -9.79
N ILE A 212 1.01 18.16 -8.85
CA ILE A 212 0.32 16.87 -8.83
C ILE A 212 -0.74 16.87 -7.74
N SER A 213 -2.00 16.67 -8.14
CA SER A 213 -3.11 16.45 -7.21
C SER A 213 -3.00 15.10 -6.51
N ASP A 214 -3.42 15.04 -5.24
CA ASP A 214 -3.50 13.79 -4.46
C ASP A 214 -4.27 12.67 -5.18
N THR A 215 -5.28 13.03 -5.98
CA THR A 215 -6.08 12.09 -6.77
C THR A 215 -5.28 11.40 -7.88
N LEU A 216 -4.17 11.99 -8.31
CA LEU A 216 -3.33 11.49 -9.41
C LEU A 216 -2.11 10.73 -8.91
N ILE A 217 -1.83 10.71 -7.59
CA ILE A 217 -0.64 10.07 -7.01
C ILE A 217 -0.44 8.66 -7.56
N LYS A 218 -1.50 7.84 -7.56
CA LYS A 218 -1.43 6.46 -8.01
C LYS A 218 -0.89 6.33 -9.43
N GLU A 219 -1.31 7.21 -10.34
CA GLU A 219 -0.87 7.19 -11.74
C GLU A 219 0.57 7.67 -11.93
N TRP A 220 1.03 8.59 -11.07
CA TRP A 220 2.39 9.11 -11.11
C TRP A 220 3.43 8.20 -10.47
N ILE A 221 3.03 7.27 -9.59
CA ILE A 221 3.93 6.26 -8.99
C ILE A 221 4.80 5.54 -10.04
N PRO A 222 4.27 4.97 -11.13
CA PRO A 222 5.12 4.30 -12.12
C PRO A 222 6.04 5.24 -12.90
N VAL A 223 5.67 6.50 -13.08
CA VAL A 223 6.53 7.50 -13.74
C VAL A 223 7.70 7.84 -12.83
N TYR A 224 7.42 8.27 -11.59
CA TYR A 224 8.45 8.58 -10.59
C TYR A 224 9.28 7.34 -10.22
N GLY A 225 8.68 6.16 -10.21
CA GLY A 225 9.36 4.89 -9.98
C GLY A 225 10.39 4.59 -11.07
N ALA A 226 10.10 4.91 -12.34
CA ALA A 226 11.07 4.78 -13.42
C ALA A 226 12.19 5.83 -13.31
N LEU A 227 11.84 7.09 -13.08
CA LEU A 227 12.80 8.21 -12.99
C LEU A 227 13.77 8.05 -11.81
N ASN A 228 13.29 7.62 -10.66
CA ASN A 228 14.10 7.43 -9.45
C ASN A 228 14.78 6.06 -9.38
N GLY A 229 14.72 5.25 -10.46
CA GLY A 229 15.37 3.94 -10.52
C GLY A 229 14.78 2.86 -9.59
N VAL A 230 13.60 3.09 -9.00
CA VAL A 230 12.88 2.08 -8.21
C VAL A 230 12.40 0.95 -9.13
N PHE A 231 11.84 1.29 -10.28
CA PHE A 231 11.31 0.36 -11.29
C PHE A 231 12.33 0.04 -12.38
N ASN A 232 13.58 -0.20 -11.97
CA ASN A 232 14.70 -0.49 -12.87
C ASN A 232 14.82 -1.96 -13.30
N ILE A 233 14.11 -2.89 -12.63
CA ILE A 233 14.11 -4.31 -12.98
C ILE A 233 13.00 -4.57 -14.00
N LYS A 234 13.41 -4.96 -15.21
CA LYS A 234 12.55 -4.99 -16.39
C LYS A 234 12.25 -6.42 -16.83
N ARG A 235 10.96 -6.78 -16.90
CA ARG A 235 10.49 -8.02 -17.54
C ARG A 235 10.26 -7.83 -19.03
N GLU A 236 10.31 -8.92 -19.77
CA GLU A 236 9.96 -8.92 -21.19
C GLU A 236 8.43 -8.92 -21.37
N LEU A 237 7.97 -8.16 -22.36
CA LEU A 237 6.58 -8.14 -22.76
C LEU A 237 6.31 -9.27 -23.75
N ARG A 238 5.22 -10.00 -23.54
CA ARG A 238 4.72 -10.98 -24.51
C ARG A 238 4.28 -10.25 -25.78
N PRO A 239 4.35 -10.87 -26.98
CA PRO A 239 3.93 -10.23 -28.23
C PRO A 239 2.50 -9.66 -28.20
N ILE A 240 1.59 -10.36 -27.51
CA ILE A 240 0.20 -9.93 -27.31
C ILE A 240 0.12 -8.67 -26.43
N GLU A 241 0.87 -8.63 -25.32
CA GLU A 241 0.95 -7.47 -24.42
C GLU A 241 1.52 -6.25 -25.15
N LEU A 242 2.53 -6.45 -25.99
CA LEU A 242 3.11 -5.38 -26.81
C LEU A 242 2.09 -4.82 -27.81
N GLY A 243 1.30 -5.68 -28.45
CA GLY A 243 0.21 -5.26 -29.35
C GLY A 243 -0.80 -4.37 -28.64
N HIS A 244 -1.30 -4.82 -27.47
CA HIS A 244 -2.23 -4.03 -26.65
C HIS A 244 -1.60 -2.73 -26.12
N LEU A 245 -0.31 -2.75 -25.77
CA LEU A 245 0.41 -1.56 -25.35
C LEU A 245 0.44 -0.50 -26.45
N LYS A 246 0.80 -0.88 -27.68
CA LYS A 246 0.82 0.05 -28.83
C LYS A 246 -0.56 0.62 -29.15
N GLN A 247 -1.60 -0.23 -29.13
CA GLN A 247 -2.99 0.21 -29.32
C GLN A 247 -3.42 1.22 -28.25
N SER A 248 -3.11 0.93 -26.99
CA SER A 248 -3.43 1.81 -25.87
C SER A 248 -2.67 3.15 -25.92
N VAL A 249 -1.41 3.14 -26.36
CA VAL A 249 -0.65 4.37 -26.59
C VAL A 249 -1.31 5.21 -27.67
N TYR A 250 -1.71 4.61 -28.79
CA TYR A 250 -2.41 5.32 -29.87
C TYR A 250 -3.72 5.96 -29.38
N SER A 251 -4.56 5.21 -28.65
CA SER A 251 -5.82 5.73 -28.14
C SER A 251 -5.62 6.88 -27.14
N LEU A 252 -4.69 6.74 -26.20
CA LEU A 252 -4.40 7.77 -25.20
C LEU A 252 -3.85 9.05 -25.83
N ARG A 253 -2.99 8.94 -26.85
CA ARG A 253 -2.49 10.11 -27.59
C ARG A 253 -3.61 10.88 -28.26
N ASN A 254 -4.55 10.19 -28.89
CA ASN A 254 -5.66 10.84 -29.57
C ASN A 254 -6.59 11.54 -28.56
N GLU A 255 -6.91 10.87 -27.45
CA GLU A 255 -7.75 11.47 -26.41
C GLU A 255 -7.10 12.71 -25.78
N LEU A 256 -5.76 12.71 -25.61
CA LEU A 256 -5.04 13.87 -25.08
C LEU A 256 -5.00 15.05 -26.06
N LYS A 257 -4.96 14.80 -27.38
CA LYS A 257 -4.98 15.89 -28.39
C LYS A 257 -6.29 16.68 -28.37
N GLU A 258 -7.39 16.05 -27.98
CA GLU A 258 -8.71 16.67 -27.93
C GLU A 258 -8.92 17.50 -26.65
N LYS A 259 -8.03 17.39 -25.66
CA LYS A 259 -8.15 18.06 -24.37
C LYS A 259 -7.39 19.38 -24.32
N SER A 260 -7.93 20.32 -23.54
CA SER A 260 -7.22 21.56 -23.22
C SER A 260 -6.04 21.28 -22.28
N TYR A 261 -5.01 22.11 -22.30
CA TYR A 261 -3.82 21.96 -21.45
C TYR A 261 -4.14 21.79 -19.96
N ARG A 262 -5.09 22.56 -19.43
CA ARG A 262 -5.55 22.43 -18.03
C ARG A 262 -6.19 21.06 -17.76
N SER A 263 -7.02 20.59 -18.68
CA SER A 263 -7.67 19.29 -18.58
C SER A 263 -6.66 18.13 -18.68
N ILE A 264 -5.56 18.31 -19.42
CA ILE A 264 -4.49 17.31 -19.53
C ILE A 264 -3.77 17.13 -18.19
N ASN A 265 -3.38 18.23 -17.53
CA ASN A 265 -2.64 18.19 -16.27
C ASN A 265 -3.46 17.63 -15.10
N GLU A 266 -4.79 17.81 -15.15
CA GLU A 266 -5.72 17.24 -14.17
C GLU A 266 -6.14 15.80 -14.52
N SER A 267 -5.67 15.26 -15.65
CA SER A 267 -6.09 13.95 -16.15
C SER A 267 -5.12 12.84 -15.78
N ILE A 268 -5.69 11.67 -15.43
CA ILE A 268 -4.97 10.41 -15.28
C ILE A 268 -4.26 9.94 -16.56
N LEU A 269 -4.64 10.46 -17.73
CA LEU A 269 -4.16 9.96 -19.02
C LEU A 269 -2.71 10.29 -19.30
N LEU A 270 -2.26 11.47 -18.85
CA LEU A 270 -0.91 11.95 -19.06
C LEU A 270 0.13 11.01 -18.41
N PRO A 271 0.11 10.78 -17.08
CA PRO A 271 1.05 9.85 -16.44
C PRO A 271 0.93 8.41 -16.97
N ARG A 272 -0.29 7.96 -17.34
CA ARG A 272 -0.49 6.65 -17.98
C ARG A 272 0.23 6.54 -19.32
N LEU A 273 0.14 7.57 -20.15
CA LEU A 273 0.79 7.60 -21.45
C LEU A 273 2.32 7.61 -21.29
N ILE A 274 2.85 8.43 -20.40
CA ILE A 274 4.29 8.49 -20.09
C ILE A 274 4.80 7.13 -19.63
N ASN A 275 4.12 6.50 -18.67
CA ASN A 275 4.49 5.16 -18.20
C ASN A 275 4.51 4.15 -19.36
N LYS A 276 3.50 4.16 -20.24
CA LYS A 276 3.46 3.27 -21.41
C LYS A 276 4.60 3.52 -22.40
N TYR A 277 5.03 4.77 -22.58
CA TYR A 277 6.23 5.09 -23.36
C TYR A 277 7.49 4.50 -22.73
N PHE A 278 7.66 4.58 -21.41
CA PHE A 278 8.79 3.93 -20.73
C PHE A 278 8.83 2.43 -20.99
N TRP A 279 7.67 1.75 -20.93
CA TRP A 279 7.58 0.33 -21.27
C TRP A 279 7.94 0.01 -22.73
N LEU A 280 7.56 0.88 -23.69
CA LEU A 280 7.93 0.71 -25.09
C LEU A 280 9.43 0.92 -25.31
N ILE A 281 10.02 1.96 -24.70
CA ILE A 281 11.47 2.20 -24.74
C ILE A 281 12.22 1.00 -24.17
N ASP A 282 11.79 0.51 -23.00
CA ASP A 282 12.41 -0.64 -22.33
C ASP A 282 12.39 -1.90 -23.20
N HIS A 283 11.29 -2.13 -23.91
CA HIS A 283 11.17 -3.23 -24.86
C HIS A 283 12.15 -3.07 -26.04
N TYR A 284 12.18 -1.89 -26.68
CA TYR A 284 13.05 -1.61 -27.84
C TYR A 284 14.54 -1.67 -27.50
N VAL A 285 14.94 -1.14 -26.34
CA VAL A 285 16.32 -1.25 -25.84
C VAL A 285 16.71 -2.72 -25.68
N ARG A 286 15.81 -3.56 -25.15
CA ARG A 286 16.10 -4.97 -24.88
C ARG A 286 16.23 -5.81 -26.15
N ILE A 287 15.37 -5.59 -27.15
CA ILE A 287 15.46 -6.31 -28.43
C ILE A 287 16.53 -5.74 -29.37
N LYS A 288 17.28 -4.71 -28.93
CA LYS A 288 18.28 -3.99 -29.73
C LYS A 288 17.70 -3.45 -31.05
N GLU A 289 16.50 -2.89 -30.96
CA GLU A 289 15.84 -2.21 -32.08
C GLU A 289 16.64 -0.96 -32.51
N ASP A 290 16.35 -0.44 -33.70
CA ASP A 290 16.93 0.80 -34.19
C ASP A 290 16.71 1.96 -33.19
N ARG A 291 17.80 2.68 -32.90
CA ARG A 291 17.81 3.86 -32.05
C ARG A 291 16.81 4.92 -32.52
N VAL A 292 16.56 5.00 -33.83
CA VAL A 292 15.55 5.91 -34.41
C VAL A 292 14.18 5.72 -33.75
N ARG A 293 13.73 4.48 -33.52
CA ARG A 293 12.42 4.22 -32.87
C ARG A 293 12.40 4.61 -31.40
N ILE A 294 13.53 4.53 -30.72
CA ILE A 294 13.66 4.97 -29.32
C ILE A 294 13.60 6.50 -29.27
N ASP A 295 14.35 7.16 -30.16
CA ASP A 295 14.39 8.62 -30.27
C ASP A 295 13.01 9.21 -30.66
N GLU A 296 12.23 8.51 -31.49
CA GLU A 296 10.83 8.87 -31.79
C GLU A 296 9.96 8.90 -30.53
N ILE A 297 10.02 7.86 -29.68
CA ILE A 297 9.25 7.82 -28.43
C ILE A 297 9.72 8.90 -27.46
N LEU A 298 11.04 9.10 -27.36
CA LEU A 298 11.64 10.15 -26.56
C LEU A 298 11.17 11.55 -27.00
N SER A 299 11.05 11.79 -28.31
CA SER A 299 10.47 13.02 -28.85
C SER A 299 9.02 13.21 -28.41
N TYR A 300 8.22 12.15 -28.38
CA TYR A 300 6.84 12.24 -27.88
C TYR A 300 6.77 12.54 -26.38
N ILE A 301 7.68 11.98 -25.56
CA ILE A 301 7.75 12.35 -24.14
C ILE A 301 8.11 13.83 -24.03
N LYS A 302 9.08 14.31 -24.81
CA LYS A 302 9.49 15.73 -24.81
C LYS A 302 8.38 16.70 -25.21
N GLU A 303 7.56 16.32 -26.20
CA GLU A 303 6.39 17.11 -26.63
C GLU A 303 5.33 17.23 -25.53
N VAL A 304 5.19 16.17 -24.72
CA VAL A 304 4.17 16.06 -23.69
C VAL A 304 4.62 16.69 -22.37
N ASP A 305 5.85 16.42 -21.94
CA ASP A 305 6.47 16.99 -20.74
C ASP A 305 8.00 17.04 -20.87
N ILE A 306 8.53 18.25 -21.04
CA ILE A 306 9.98 18.48 -21.20
C ILE A 306 10.76 18.18 -19.91
N GLY A 307 10.16 18.38 -18.74
CA GLY A 307 10.82 18.13 -17.45
C GLY A 307 11.03 16.64 -17.22
N ILE A 308 9.99 15.84 -17.49
CA ILE A 308 10.08 14.37 -17.44
C ILE A 308 11.09 13.84 -18.45
N TYR A 309 11.09 14.36 -19.68
CA TYR A 309 12.09 13.99 -20.69
C TYR A 309 13.52 14.23 -20.19
N GLN A 310 13.80 15.42 -19.64
CA GLN A 310 15.12 15.76 -19.11
C GLN A 310 15.53 14.82 -17.98
N GLN A 311 14.63 14.54 -17.05
CA GLN A 311 14.91 13.62 -15.94
C GLN A 311 15.12 12.18 -16.39
N TYR A 312 14.45 11.73 -17.46
CA TYR A 312 14.55 10.35 -17.94
C TYR A 312 15.85 10.08 -18.73
N VAL A 313 16.38 11.09 -19.41
CA VAL A 313 17.59 10.96 -20.26
C VAL A 313 18.88 11.22 -19.46
N ASN A 314 18.80 11.96 -18.36
CA ASN A 314 19.91 12.21 -17.43
C ASN A 314 20.25 10.96 -16.60
#